data_AF-A0A7Y5KXY4-F1
#
_entry.id   AF-A0A7Y5KXY4-F1
#
_cell.length_a   1.000
_cell.length_b   1.000
_cell.length_c   1.000
_cell.angle_alpha   90.00
_cell.angle_beta   90.00
_cell.angle_gamma   90.00
#
_symmetry.space_group_name_H-M   'P 1'
#
loop_
_entity.id
_entity.type
_entity.pdbx_description
1 polymer ?
#
loop_
_entity_poly.entity_id
_entity_poly.type
_entity_poly.pdbx_seq_one_letter_code
_entity_poly.pdbx_strand_id
1 'polypeptide(L)'
;MLGYVHRWELVGESWRGTGWTEPLELVLSRPATFPALPCDSRITDGAVDTGSLRYENLLPLPFVCTGDVVLHLQLGATEYAVPCDGLEIRAAQNGEPRFIEDLPESLRPDVPESI
;
A
#
# COMPACT_ATOMS: atom_id res chain seq x y z
N MET A 1 1.33 8.36 6.69
CA MET A 1 1.47 8.86 5.29
C MET A 1 0.08 8.98 4.67
N LEU A 2 -0.10 9.69 3.56
CA LEU A 2 -1.35 9.59 2.79
C LEU A 2 -1.18 8.51 1.72
N GLY A 3 -2.17 7.63 1.57
CA GLY A 3 -2.24 6.65 0.49
C GLY A 3 -3.47 6.86 -0.37
N TYR A 4 -3.39 6.48 -1.64
CA TYR A 4 -4.53 6.37 -2.54
C TYR A 4 -5.07 4.94 -2.47
N VAL A 5 -6.34 4.79 -2.13
CA VAL A 5 -6.97 3.51 -1.83
C VAL A 5 -8.16 3.30 -2.74
N HIS A 6 -8.16 2.18 -3.44
CA HIS A 6 -9.33 1.69 -4.15
C HIS A 6 -10.23 0.89 -3.20
N ARG A 7 -11.52 1.21 -3.17
CA ARG A 7 -12.54 0.43 -2.47
C ARG A 7 -13.53 -0.12 -3.48
N TRP A 8 -13.73 -1.42 -3.44
CA TRP A 8 -14.65 -2.13 -4.32
C TRP A 8 -15.75 -2.77 -3.48
N GLU A 9 -17.00 -2.46 -3.81
CA GLU A 9 -18.18 -3.01 -3.16
C GLU A 9 -19.15 -3.58 -4.19
N LEU A 10 -19.83 -4.66 -3.83
CA LEU A 10 -20.90 -5.20 -4.66
C LEU A 10 -22.22 -4.51 -4.28
N VAL A 11 -22.82 -3.80 -5.23
CA VAL A 11 -24.08 -3.08 -5.05
C VAL A 11 -25.12 -3.69 -6.00
N GLY A 12 -25.98 -4.55 -5.46
CA GLY A 12 -26.87 -5.39 -6.27
C GLY A 12 -26.07 -6.43 -7.05
N GLU A 13 -26.13 -6.39 -8.38
CA GLU A 13 -25.40 -7.30 -9.28
C GLU A 13 -24.18 -6.62 -9.94
N SER A 14 -23.86 -5.39 -9.55
CA SER A 14 -22.78 -4.60 -10.15
C SER A 14 -21.72 -4.23 -9.13
N TRP A 15 -20.46 -4.26 -9.57
CA TRP A 15 -19.34 -3.78 -8.76
C TRP A 15 -19.23 -2.26 -8.87
N ARG A 16 -19.07 -1.61 -7.72
CA ARG A 16 -18.77 -0.19 -7.64
C ARG A 16 -17.37 0.01 -7.07
N GLY A 17 -16.52 0.69 -7.83
CA GLY A 17 -15.20 1.09 -7.40
C GLY A 17 -15.19 2.56 -7.00
N THR A 18 -14.47 2.90 -5.93
CA THR A 18 -14.23 4.29 -5.52
C THR A 18 -12.78 4.48 -5.11
N GLY A 19 -12.22 5.64 -5.48
CA GLY A 19 -10.88 6.08 -5.13
C GLY A 19 -10.92 7.05 -3.95
N TRP A 20 -10.06 6.81 -2.96
CA TRP A 20 -9.98 7.60 -1.73
C TRP A 20 -8.53 8.00 -1.46
N THR A 21 -8.32 9.19 -0.90
CA THR A 21 -7.07 9.50 -0.21
C THR A 21 -7.30 9.35 1.28
N GLU A 22 -6.54 8.47 1.94
CA GLU A 22 -6.66 8.28 3.38
C GLU A 22 -5.30 8.20 4.09
N PRO A 23 -5.22 8.61 5.36
CA PRO A 23 -4.04 8.39 6.17
C PRO A 23 -3.80 6.89 6.36
N LEU A 24 -2.59 6.44 6.01
CA LEU A 24 -2.11 5.08 6.23
C LEU A 24 -0.92 5.08 7.21
N GLU A 25 -0.85 4.02 8.00
CA GLU A 25 0.31 3.65 8.81
C GLU A 25 1.03 2.49 8.13
N LEU A 26 2.35 2.63 8.03
CA LEU A 26 3.26 1.57 7.60
C LEU A 26 4.15 1.21 8.78
N VAL A 27 4.10 -0.06 9.19
CA VAL A 27 4.82 -0.56 10.36
C VAL A 27 5.79 -1.65 9.92
N LEU A 28 7.07 -1.44 10.19
CA LEU A 28 8.15 -2.38 9.87
C LEU A 28 8.60 -3.10 11.14
N SER A 29 8.70 -4.43 11.08
CA SER A 29 9.25 -5.25 12.15
C SER A 29 10.75 -5.45 11.96
N ARG A 30 11.57 -5.06 12.96
CA ARG A 30 13.04 -5.22 12.94
C ARG A 30 13.70 -4.78 11.61
N PRO A 31 13.49 -3.54 11.14
CA PRO A 31 14.12 -3.08 9.91
C PRO A 31 15.65 -3.07 10.05
N ALA A 32 16.37 -3.64 9.08
CA ALA A 32 17.82 -3.81 9.14
C ALA A 32 18.56 -2.47 9.23
N THR A 33 18.21 -1.51 8.38
CA THR A 33 18.62 -0.10 8.46
C THR A 33 17.66 0.71 7.59
N PHE A 34 16.98 1.69 8.19
CA PHE A 34 16.21 2.65 7.41
C PHE A 34 17.13 3.76 6.92
N PRO A 35 17.15 4.09 5.62
CA PRO A 35 18.00 5.17 5.11
C PRO A 35 17.61 6.50 5.77
N ALA A 36 18.61 7.35 6.04
CA ALA A 36 18.33 8.73 6.43
C ALA A 36 17.67 9.43 5.24
N LEU A 37 16.36 9.67 5.34
CA LEU A 37 15.61 10.38 4.32
C LEU A 37 15.79 11.89 4.51
N PRO A 38 16.09 12.66 3.45
CA PRO A 38 15.98 14.11 3.49
C PRO A 38 14.58 14.53 3.98
N CYS A 39 14.52 15.60 4.77
CA CYS A 39 13.29 16.03 5.46
C CYS A 39 12.12 16.39 4.52
N ASP A 40 12.40 16.59 3.24
CA ASP A 40 11.46 16.94 2.18
C ASP A 40 11.22 15.80 1.16
N SER A 41 11.82 14.63 1.39
CA SER A 41 11.67 13.51 0.46
C SER A 41 10.25 12.97 0.47
N ARG A 42 9.68 12.86 -0.74
CA ARG A 42 8.37 12.26 -0.98
C ARG A 42 8.56 10.88 -1.61
N ILE A 43 7.83 9.91 -1.09
CA ILE A 43 7.70 8.60 -1.73
C ILE A 43 6.88 8.83 -3.01
N THR A 44 7.46 8.51 -4.16
CA THR A 44 6.83 8.64 -5.48
C THR A 44 6.34 7.31 -6.03
N ASP A 45 6.93 6.21 -5.58
CA ASP A 45 6.61 4.83 -5.98
C ASP A 45 7.15 3.87 -4.89
N GLY A 46 6.77 2.60 -4.96
CA GLY A 46 7.31 1.54 -4.12
C GLY A 46 6.82 0.15 -4.51
N ALA A 47 7.52 -0.85 -3.97
CA ALA A 47 7.17 -2.25 -4.11
C ALA A 47 7.43 -3.00 -2.79
N VAL A 48 6.79 -4.15 -2.63
CA VAL A 48 6.99 -5.04 -1.49
C VAL A 48 7.32 -6.44 -2.01
N ASP A 49 8.50 -6.93 -1.67
CA ASP A 49 8.89 -8.31 -1.91
C ASP A 49 8.72 -9.13 -0.63
N THR A 50 7.90 -10.19 -0.69
CA THR A 50 7.68 -11.12 0.44
C THR A 50 8.46 -12.43 0.26
N GLY A 51 9.44 -12.46 -0.65
CA GLY A 51 10.16 -13.65 -1.08
C GLY A 51 9.37 -14.59 -2.01
N SER A 52 8.04 -14.69 -1.83
CA SER A 52 7.14 -15.49 -2.67
C SER A 52 6.42 -14.66 -3.74
N LEU A 53 6.17 -13.38 -3.46
CA LEU A 53 5.45 -12.46 -4.32
C LEU A 53 6.12 -11.08 -4.29
N ARG A 54 5.96 -10.35 -5.38
CA ARG A 54 6.29 -8.93 -5.50
C ARG A 54 5.01 -8.15 -5.76
N TYR A 55 4.70 -7.23 -4.87
CA TYR A 55 3.58 -6.30 -5.01
C TYR A 55 4.12 -4.97 -5.52
N GLU A 56 3.71 -4.57 -6.72
CA GLU A 56 4.10 -3.28 -7.31
C GLU A 56 2.90 -2.34 -7.26
N ASN A 57 3.08 -1.16 -6.67
CA ASN A 57 2.08 -0.08 -6.57
C ASN A 57 0.79 -0.37 -5.77
N LEU A 58 0.30 -1.62 -5.75
CA LEU A 58 -0.96 -2.02 -5.14
C LEU A 58 -0.75 -3.13 -4.12
N LEU A 59 -1.23 -2.88 -2.91
CA LEU A 59 -1.28 -3.83 -1.81
C LEU A 59 -2.73 -3.89 -1.28
N PRO A 60 -3.25 -5.07 -0.94
CA PRO A 60 -4.55 -5.18 -0.30
C PRO A 60 -4.49 -4.51 1.09
N LEU A 61 -5.56 -3.83 1.49
CA LEU A 61 -5.66 -3.22 2.82
C LEU A 61 -6.72 -3.93 3.68
N PRO A 62 -6.42 -4.27 4.95
CA PRO A 62 -5.10 -4.19 5.57
C PRO A 62 -4.12 -5.20 4.95
N PHE A 63 -2.84 -4.82 4.86
CA PHE A 63 -1.77 -5.73 4.47
C PHE A 63 -1.01 -6.17 5.71
N VAL A 64 -0.77 -7.47 5.86
CA VAL A 64 0.10 -8.02 6.91
C VAL A 64 0.95 -9.12 6.31
N CYS A 65 2.26 -9.02 6.48
CA CYS A 65 3.20 -10.08 6.12
C CYS A 65 4.23 -10.25 7.23
N THR A 66 4.57 -11.49 7.55
CA THR A 66 5.57 -11.86 8.57
C THR A 66 6.67 -12.69 7.93
N GLY A 67 7.91 -12.50 8.37
CA GLY A 67 9.09 -13.13 7.79
C GLY A 67 9.89 -12.14 6.93
N ASP A 68 10.83 -12.66 6.15
CA ASP A 68 11.75 -11.82 5.38
C ASP A 68 10.99 -11.05 4.28
N VAL A 69 10.90 -9.73 4.46
CA VAL A 69 10.24 -8.79 3.55
C VAL A 69 11.22 -7.69 3.16
N VAL A 70 11.23 -7.30 1.90
CA VAL A 70 11.96 -6.12 1.42
C VAL A 70 10.98 -5.06 0.94
N LEU A 71 10.96 -3.92 1.63
CA LEU A 71 10.22 -2.75 1.21
C LEU A 71 11.10 -1.89 0.29
N HIS A 72 10.67 -1.72 -0.95
CA HIS A 72 11.27 -0.81 -1.92
C HIS A 72 10.54 0.53 -1.90
N LEU A 73 11.28 1.62 -1.69
CA LEU A 73 10.76 2.98 -1.70
C LEU A 73 11.49 3.80 -2.74
N GLN A 74 10.75 4.37 -3.69
CA GLN A 74 11.27 5.34 -4.63
C GLN A 74 11.09 6.75 -4.06
N LEU A 75 12.19 7.48 -3.88
CA LEU A 75 12.18 8.90 -3.48
C LEU A 75 12.89 9.72 -4.56
N GLY A 76 12.10 10.36 -5.43
CA GLY A 76 12.63 11.07 -6.59
C GLY A 76 13.28 10.10 -7.58
N ALA A 77 14.57 10.26 -7.84
CA ALA A 77 15.34 9.39 -8.74
C ALA A 77 16.03 8.22 -8.01
N THR A 78 15.95 8.15 -6.68
CA THR A 78 16.65 7.15 -5.87
C THR A 78 15.70 6.09 -5.35
N GLU A 79 16.05 4.82 -5.55
CA GLU A 79 15.39 3.68 -4.92
C GLU A 79 16.11 3.27 -3.64
N TYR A 80 15.34 2.94 -2.60
CA TYR A 80 15.84 2.40 -1.35
C TYR A 80 15.17 1.06 -1.07
N ALA A 81 15.98 0.04 -0.78
CA ALA A 81 15.49 -1.26 -0.31
C ALA A 81 15.68 -1.36 1.20
N VAL A 82 14.60 -1.68 1.93
CA VAL A 82 14.58 -1.81 3.39
C VAL A 82 14.19 -3.25 3.75
N PRO A 83 15.17 -4.12 4.04
CA PRO A 83 14.90 -5.45 4.59
C PRO A 83 14.32 -5.36 6.00
N CYS A 84 13.32 -6.20 6.29
CA CYS A 84 12.64 -6.29 7.57
C CYS A 84 12.04 -7.70 7.80
N ASP A 85 11.71 -8.03 9.05
CA ASP A 85 11.15 -9.33 9.46
C ASP A 85 9.60 -9.34 9.43
N GLY A 86 9.01 -8.31 8.80
CA GLY A 86 7.57 -8.18 8.63
C GLY A 86 7.15 -6.75 8.32
N LEU A 87 6.00 -6.64 7.66
CA LEU A 87 5.40 -5.40 7.21
C LEU A 87 3.89 -5.43 7.47
N GLU A 88 3.38 -4.37 8.07
CA GLU A 88 1.95 -4.10 8.18
C GLU A 88 1.62 -2.75 7.53
N ILE A 89 0.57 -2.71 6.72
CA ILE A 89 -0.02 -1.48 6.18
C ILE A 89 -1.50 -1.44 6.55
N ARG A 90 -1.91 -0.38 7.24
CA ARG A 90 -3.29 -0.20 7.70
C ARG A 90 -3.74 1.25 7.58
N ALA A 91 -5.05 1.47 7.60
CA ALA A 91 -5.60 2.80 7.81
C ALA A 91 -5.13 3.35 9.17
N ALA A 92 -4.64 4.58 9.17
CA ALA A 92 -4.25 5.26 10.40
C ALA A 92 -5.50 5.63 11.21
N GLN A 93 -5.38 5.63 12.54
CA GLN A 93 -6.52 5.99 13.41
C GLN A 93 -6.85 7.49 13.36
N ASN A 94 -5.92 8.32 12.87
CA ASN A 94 -6.04 9.77 12.86
C ASN A 94 -6.17 10.32 11.44
N GLY A 95 -7.34 10.86 11.14
CA GLY A 95 -7.65 11.60 9.92
C GLY A 95 -8.71 10.91 9.05
N GLU A 96 -9.51 11.72 8.36
CA GLU A 96 -10.68 11.23 7.61
C GLU A 96 -10.31 10.89 6.17
N PRO A 97 -10.75 9.72 5.65
CA PRO A 97 -10.68 9.44 4.23
C PRO A 97 -11.39 10.52 3.42
N ARG A 98 -10.76 10.96 2.33
CA ARG A 98 -11.33 11.91 1.38
C ARG A 98 -11.64 11.23 0.06
N PHE A 99 -12.90 11.27 -0.34
CA PHE A 99 -13.31 10.79 -1.66
C PHE A 99 -12.59 11.57 -2.77
N ILE A 100 -12.15 10.85 -3.80
CA ILE A 100 -11.48 11.41 -4.98
C ILE A 100 -12.33 11.21 -6.22
N GLU A 101 -12.74 9.96 -6.50
CA GLU A 101 -13.43 9.62 -7.74
C GLU A 101 -14.21 8.31 -7.64
N ASP A 102 -15.17 8.13 -8.55
CA ASP A 102 -15.70 6.81 -8.88
C ASP A 102 -14.74 6.16 -9.88
N LEU A 103 -14.41 4.89 -9.64
CA LEU A 103 -13.48 4.12 -10.49
C LEU A 103 -14.25 3.31 -11.54
N PRO A 104 -13.76 3.27 -12.80
CA PRO A 104 -14.34 2.41 -13.83
C PRO A 104 -14.08 0.94 -13.52
N GLU A 105 -15.06 0.06 -13.81
CA GLU A 105 -14.98 -1.38 -13.52
C GLU A 105 -13.75 -2.08 -14.13
N SER A 106 -13.19 -1.54 -15.21
CA SER A 106 -11.93 -2.03 -15.82
C SER A 106 -10.70 -1.94 -14.91
N LEU A 107 -10.77 -1.18 -13.82
CA LEU A 107 -9.72 -1.07 -12.80
C LEU A 107 -9.98 -1.96 -11.58
N ARG A 108 -11.03 -2.79 -11.61
CA ARG A 108 -11.28 -3.75 -10.54
C ARG A 108 -10.12 -4.73 -10.49
N PRO A 109 -9.47 -4.91 -9.32
CA PRO A 109 -8.41 -5.90 -9.21
C PRO A 109 -8.97 -7.30 -9.43
N ASP A 110 -8.19 -8.15 -10.10
CA ASP A 110 -8.43 -9.59 -10.19
C ASP A 110 -8.10 -10.23 -8.83
N VAL A 111 -8.88 -9.90 -7.80
CA VAL A 111 -8.76 -10.60 -6.52
C VAL A 111 -9.40 -11.97 -6.73
N PRO A 112 -8.70 -13.09 -6.46
CA PRO A 112 -9.40 -14.36 -6.30
C PRO A 112 -10.48 -14.14 -5.26
N GLU A 113 -11.72 -14.52 -5.57
CA GLU A 113 -12.79 -14.53 -4.56
C GLU A 113 -12.24 -15.28 -3.34
N SER A 114 -12.13 -14.57 -2.22
CA SER A 114 -11.66 -15.15 -0.97
C SER A 114 -12.49 -16.40 -0.66
N ILE A 115 -11.79 -17.51 -0.43
CA ILE A 115 -12.32 -18.79 0.08
C ILE A 115 -13.02 -18.57 1.42
#